data_AF-A0AAD7WP45-F1
#
_entry.id   AF-A0AAD7WP45-F1
#
_cell.length_a   1.000
_cell.length_b   1.000
_cell.length_c   1.000
_cell.angle_alpha   90.00
_cell.angle_beta   90.00
_cell.angle_gamma   90.00
#
_symmetry.space_group_name_H-M   'P 1'
#
loop_
_entity.id
_entity.type
_entity.pdbx_description
1 polymer ?
#
loop_
_entity_poly.entity_id
_entity_poly.type
_entity_poly.pdbx_seq_one_letter_code
_entity_poly.pdbx_strand_id
1 'polypeptide(L)'
;MTTLSCAFTPSSNFSRLLREFPDLNRPTFSTGDTKRGVEHHMPTTGPPVHARACHIDPAKLAIAKAKFANMERFGIVHRSSSPWASPLHFVPKPDGCRRPYGDSRRLNNVTTPDWYPVLHM
;
A
#
# COMPACT_ATOMS: atom_id res chain seq x y z
N MET A 1 -0.06 -18.25 3.80
CA MET A 1 0.95 -17.82 2.82
C MET A 1 0.28 -17.80 1.46
N THR A 2 -0.12 -16.63 0.95
CA THR A 2 -0.74 -16.54 -0.38
C THR A 2 0.14 -15.60 -1.20
N THR A 3 1.15 -16.18 -1.83
CA THR A 3 1.85 -15.52 -2.92
C THR A 3 0.83 -15.28 -4.03
N LEU A 4 0.79 -14.06 -4.56
CA LEU A 4 0.22 -13.84 -5.90
C LEU A 4 1.18 -14.54 -6.87
N SER A 5 1.03 -15.85 -6.98
CA SER A 5 1.62 -16.69 -8.01
C SER A 5 0.88 -16.33 -9.30
N CYS A 6 1.42 -15.39 -10.07
CA CYS A 6 1.18 -15.41 -11.50
C CYS A 6 1.82 -16.72 -11.97
N ALA A 7 0.99 -17.68 -12.40
CA ALA A 7 1.45 -19.00 -12.81
C ALA A 7 2.59 -18.86 -13.84
N PHE A 8 3.79 -19.29 -13.47
CA PHE A 8 4.95 -19.33 -14.34
C PHE A 8 4.69 -20.38 -15.41
N THR A 9 4.29 -19.95 -16.60
CA THR A 9 4.26 -20.85 -17.76
C THR A 9 5.69 -20.99 -18.28
N PRO A 10 6.29 -22.20 -18.23
CA PRO A 10 7.68 -22.42 -18.63
C PRO A 10 7.94 -22.21 -20.14
N SER A 11 6.89 -21.97 -20.93
CA SER A 11 6.91 -21.80 -22.39
C SER A 11 6.71 -20.35 -22.86
N SER A 12 6.95 -19.34 -22.01
CA SER A 12 6.93 -17.95 -22.45
C SER A 12 8.25 -17.54 -23.11
N ASN A 13 8.17 -16.73 -24.18
CA ASN A 13 9.32 -16.17 -24.91
C ASN A 13 10.28 -15.34 -24.03
N PHE A 14 9.90 -15.07 -22.76
CA PHE A 14 10.64 -14.24 -21.81
C PHE A 14 11.31 -15.04 -20.69
N SER A 15 11.21 -16.37 -20.69
CA SER A 15 11.77 -17.24 -19.65
C SER A 15 13.26 -16.99 -19.37
N ARG A 16 14.06 -16.73 -20.42
CA ARG A 16 15.48 -16.34 -20.30
C ARG A 16 15.65 -15.04 -19.51
N LEU A 17 14.92 -13.99 -19.85
CA LEU A 17 15.00 -12.68 -19.20
C LEU A 17 14.52 -12.73 -17.75
N LEU A 18 13.45 -13.46 -17.47
CA LEU A 18 12.92 -13.62 -16.11
C LEU A 18 13.90 -14.41 -15.21
N ARG A 19 14.69 -15.32 -15.77
CA ARG A 19 15.76 -16.04 -15.07
C ARG A 19 17.00 -15.17 -14.86
N GLU A 20 17.28 -14.30 -15.82
CA GLU A 20 18.41 -13.35 -15.76
C GLU A 20 18.18 -12.25 -14.71
N PHE A 21 16.94 -11.79 -14.56
CA PHE A 21 16.55 -10.75 -13.58
C PHE A 21 15.51 -11.27 -12.58
N PRO A 22 15.86 -12.25 -11.72
CA PRO A 22 14.91 -12.88 -10.80
C PRO A 22 14.35 -11.89 -9.77
N ASP A 23 15.09 -10.82 -9.48
CA ASP A 23 14.71 -9.80 -8.50
C ASP A 23 13.53 -8.93 -8.97
N LEU A 24 13.28 -8.83 -10.28
CA LEU A 24 12.14 -8.06 -10.82
C LEU A 24 10.79 -8.72 -10.50
N ASN A 25 10.79 -10.05 -10.32
CA ASN A 25 9.57 -10.83 -10.06
C ASN A 25 9.32 -11.07 -8.57
N ARG A 26 10.26 -10.66 -7.71
CA ARG A 26 10.15 -10.80 -6.26
C ARG A 26 9.72 -9.45 -5.70
N PRO A 27 8.51 -9.34 -5.11
CA PRO A 27 8.11 -8.12 -4.43
C PRO A 27 8.92 -7.97 -3.13
N THR A 28 10.15 -7.47 -3.26
CA THR A 28 11.04 -7.18 -2.15
C THR A 28 10.84 -5.73 -1.77
N PHE A 29 9.94 -5.49 -0.82
CA PHE A 29 9.82 -4.21 -0.15
C PHE A 29 10.78 -4.29 1.04
N SER A 30 12.05 -3.89 0.85
CA SER A 30 12.97 -3.84 1.98
C SER A 30 12.69 -2.59 2.80
N THR A 31 12.66 -2.74 4.12
CA THR A 31 12.70 -1.63 5.08
C THR A 31 14.10 -1.00 5.20
N GLY A 32 15.08 -1.51 4.44
CA GLY A 32 16.44 -0.96 4.38
C GLY A 32 16.51 0.40 3.69
N ASP A 33 17.70 1.01 3.72
CA ASP A 33 17.99 2.31 3.13
C ASP A 33 17.38 2.41 1.73
N THR A 34 16.62 3.48 1.50
CA THR A 34 16.09 3.74 0.17
C THR A 34 17.26 3.72 -0.82
N LYS A 35 17.07 3.22 -2.04
CA LYS A 35 18.18 3.07 -3.03
C LYS A 35 19.01 4.35 -3.23
N ARG A 36 18.45 5.52 -2.87
CA ARG A 36 19.07 6.84 -2.99
C ARG A 36 19.17 7.60 -1.66
N GLY A 37 18.82 7.00 -0.52
CA GLY A 37 18.83 7.65 0.80
C GLY A 37 17.87 8.85 0.94
N VAL A 38 16.87 8.97 0.06
CA VAL A 38 15.89 10.07 0.10
C VAL A 38 14.69 9.65 0.93
N GLU A 39 14.32 10.50 1.89
CA GLU A 39 13.09 10.40 2.66
C GLU A 39 12.14 11.54 2.27
N HIS A 40 10.86 11.23 2.10
CA HIS A 40 9.85 12.22 1.76
C HIS A 40 9.26 12.84 3.02
N HIS A 41 9.36 14.16 3.14
CA HIS A 41 8.68 14.92 4.17
C HIS A 41 7.39 15.53 3.59
N MET A 42 6.23 15.22 4.20
CA MET A 42 4.93 15.76 3.81
C MET A 42 4.53 16.89 4.79
N PRO A 43 4.75 18.16 4.44
CA PRO A 43 4.36 19.28 5.31
C PRO A 43 2.84 19.34 5.49
N THR A 44 2.40 19.47 6.73
CA THR A 44 0.99 19.64 7.11
C THR A 44 0.80 20.93 7.89
N THR A 45 -0.39 21.52 7.81
CA THR A 45 -0.77 22.76 8.50
C THR A 45 -1.83 22.47 9.56
N GLY A 46 -1.63 22.98 10.77
CA GLY A 46 -2.59 22.83 11.87
C GLY A 46 -2.43 21.51 12.65
N PRO A 47 -3.39 21.18 13.53
CA PRO A 47 -3.30 20.03 14.42
C PRO A 47 -3.61 18.70 13.69
N PRO A 48 -3.18 17.54 14.26
CA PRO A 48 -3.52 16.23 13.74
C PRO A 48 -5.03 16.00 13.57
N VAL A 49 -5.42 15.44 12.42
CA VAL A 49 -6.79 15.01 12.16
C VAL A 49 -6.96 13.52 12.46
N HIS A 50 -7.97 13.19 13.26
CA HIS A 50 -8.32 11.81 13.55
C HIS A 50 -9.80 11.55 13.26
N ALA A 51 -10.09 10.34 12.81
CA ALA A 51 -11.43 9.80 12.65
C ALA A 51 -11.63 8.66 13.66
N ARG A 52 -12.84 8.56 14.20
CA ARG A 52 -13.24 7.44 15.06
C ARG A 52 -13.18 6.14 14.26
N ALA A 53 -12.76 5.05 14.90
CA ALA A 53 -12.87 3.72 14.30
C ALA A 53 -14.32 3.41 13.90
N CYS A 54 -14.51 3.09 12.62
CA CYS A 54 -15.82 2.75 12.09
C CYS A 54 -16.18 1.30 12.40
N HIS A 55 -17.48 1.00 12.49
CA HIS A 55 -17.95 -0.37 12.57
C HIS A 55 -17.68 -1.10 11.25
N ILE A 56 -17.00 -2.25 11.32
CA ILE A 56 -16.65 -3.07 10.16
C ILE A 56 -17.26 -4.45 10.37
N ASP A 57 -18.02 -4.91 9.38
CA ASP A 57 -18.57 -6.27 9.34
C ASP A 57 -17.47 -7.33 9.55
N PRO A 58 -17.73 -8.42 10.30
CA PRO A 58 -16.72 -9.42 10.62
C PRO A 58 -15.99 -10.02 9.40
N ALA A 59 -16.68 -10.24 8.29
CA ALA A 59 -16.06 -10.79 7.08
C ALA A 59 -15.10 -9.76 6.44
N LYS A 60 -15.49 -8.48 6.43
CA LYS A 60 -14.61 -7.39 5.97
C LYS A 60 -13.40 -7.23 6.91
N LEU A 61 -13.61 -7.33 8.22
CA LEU A 61 -12.54 -7.22 9.20
C LEU A 61 -11.49 -8.32 9.03
N ALA A 62 -11.91 -9.57 8.76
CA ALA A 62 -10.99 -10.67 8.48
C ALA A 62 -10.11 -10.39 7.24
N ILE A 63 -10.71 -9.86 6.17
CA ILE A 63 -9.99 -9.46 4.95
C ILE A 63 -8.97 -8.35 5.26
N ALA A 64 -9.37 -7.31 5.98
CA ALA A 64 -8.45 -6.23 6.36
C ALA A 64 -7.28 -6.76 7.20
N LYS A 65 -7.54 -7.55 8.25
CA LYS A 65 -6.49 -8.13 9.10
C LYS A 65 -5.48 -8.94 8.29
N ALA A 66 -5.94 -9.81 7.41
CA ALA A 66 -5.06 -10.60 6.54
C ALA A 66 -4.22 -9.71 5.60
N LYS A 67 -4.82 -8.65 5.03
CA LYS A 67 -4.12 -7.72 4.15
C LYS A 67 -3.05 -6.92 4.91
N PHE A 68 -3.37 -6.36 6.08
CA PHE A 68 -2.43 -5.61 6.90
C PHE A 68 -1.30 -6.51 7.43
N ALA A 69 -1.58 -7.73 7.88
CA ALA A 69 -0.55 -8.67 8.31
C ALA A 69 0.45 -9.00 7.18
N ASN A 70 -0.03 -9.14 5.94
CA ASN A 70 0.85 -9.31 4.79
C ASN A 70 1.69 -8.05 4.52
N MET A 71 1.11 -6.85 4.63
CA MET A 71 1.86 -5.59 4.44
C MET A 71 2.89 -5.35 5.55
N GLU A 72 2.59 -5.73 6.81
CA GLU A 72 3.56 -5.74 7.92
C GLU A 72 4.71 -6.71 7.60
N ARG A 73 4.40 -7.93 7.13
CA ARG A 73 5.42 -8.92 6.73
C ARG A 73 6.30 -8.42 5.58
N PHE A 74 5.73 -7.66 4.65
CA PHE A 74 6.47 -7.03 3.57
C PHE A 74 7.16 -5.72 4.00
N GLY A 75 7.07 -5.29 5.26
CA GLY A 75 7.71 -4.05 5.69
C GLY A 75 7.16 -2.77 5.04
N ILE A 76 5.96 -2.82 4.44
CA ILE A 76 5.29 -1.66 3.82
C ILE A 76 4.62 -0.79 4.88
N VAL A 77 4.11 -1.42 5.93
CA VAL A 77 3.47 -0.75 7.06
C VAL A 77 4.10 -1.23 8.36
N HIS A 78 4.05 -0.37 9.38
CA HIS A 78 4.44 -0.71 10.74
C HIS A 78 3.36 -0.25 11.71
N ARG A 79 3.36 -0.82 12.91
CA ARG A 79 2.48 -0.34 13.99
C ARG A 79 3.01 0.98 14.51
N SER A 80 2.11 1.92 14.75
CA SER A 80 2.45 3.25 15.27
C SER A 80 1.42 3.70 16.30
N SER A 81 1.85 4.60 17.18
CA SER A 81 0.99 5.35 18.09
C SER A 81 0.92 6.78 17.58
N SER A 82 0.06 7.01 16.57
CA SER A 82 -0.05 8.29 15.87
C SER A 82 -1.30 9.06 16.33
N PRO A 83 -1.22 10.40 16.48
CA PRO A 83 -2.40 11.23 16.69
C PRO A 83 -3.25 11.38 15.42
N TRP A 84 -2.78 10.87 14.27
CA TRP A 84 -3.48 10.89 12.99
C TRP A 84 -4.23 9.57 12.76
N ALA A 85 -5.48 9.65 12.32
CA ALA A 85 -6.26 8.46 11.96
C ALA A 85 -7.26 8.75 10.84
N SER A 86 -7.24 7.93 9.80
CA SER A 86 -8.20 7.97 8.70
C SER A 86 -9.16 6.78 8.76
N PRO A 87 -10.44 6.93 8.38
CA PRO A 87 -11.38 5.82 8.38
C PRO A 87 -11.07 4.82 7.26
N LEU A 88 -11.42 3.56 7.50
CA LEU A 88 -11.19 2.46 6.56
C LEU A 88 -12.48 2.10 5.80
N HIS A 89 -12.39 2.13 4.48
CA HIS A 89 -13.46 1.77 3.56
C HIS A 89 -13.12 0.51 2.77
N PHE A 90 -14.15 -0.12 2.18
CA PHE A 90 -13.98 -1.27 1.30
C PHE A 90 -14.55 -0.97 -0.06
N VAL A 91 -13.75 -1.20 -1.10
CA VAL A 91 -14.15 -1.01 -2.49
C VAL A 91 -14.18 -2.38 -3.18
N PRO A 92 -15.27 -2.72 -3.90
CA PRO A 92 -15.33 -3.95 -4.69
C PRO A 92 -14.39 -3.86 -5.89
N LYS A 93 -13.82 -4.99 -6.28
CA LYS A 93 -13.01 -5.14 -7.48
C LYS A 93 -13.76 -6.03 -8.49
N PRO A 94 -13.53 -5.90 -9.82
CA PRO A 94 -14.19 -6.73 -10.82
C PRO A 94 -13.99 -8.24 -10.66
N ASP A 95 -12.91 -8.67 -10.02
CA ASP A 95 -12.62 -10.08 -9.70
C ASP A 95 -13.40 -10.62 -8.48
N GLY A 96 -14.37 -9.85 -7.96
CA GLY A 96 -15.17 -10.20 -6.80
C GLY A 96 -14.48 -9.98 -5.45
N CYS A 97 -13.18 -9.67 -5.44
CA CYS A 97 -12.46 -9.37 -4.21
C CYS A 97 -12.82 -7.97 -3.67
N ARG A 98 -12.66 -7.77 -2.36
CA ARG A 98 -12.82 -6.46 -1.70
C ARG A 98 -11.47 -5.95 -1.23
N ARG A 99 -11.18 -4.67 -1.46
CA ARG A 99 -9.93 -4.03 -1.04
C ARG A 99 -10.16 -3.04 0.09
N PRO A 100 -9.40 -3.13 1.20
CA PRO A 100 -9.38 -2.07 2.20
C PRO A 100 -8.72 -0.81 1.63
N TYR A 101 -9.30 0.36 1.88
CA TYR A 101 -8.84 1.67 1.42
C TYR A 101 -8.98 2.69 2.55
N GLY A 102 -7.92 3.45 2.84
CA GLY A 102 -7.97 4.55 3.82
C GLY A 102 -8.46 5.83 3.17
N ASP A 103 -9.44 6.51 3.78
CA ASP A 103 -9.90 7.80 3.29
C ASP A 103 -8.98 8.94 3.75
N SER A 104 -8.09 9.37 2.85
CA SER A 104 -7.12 10.43 3.11
C SER A 104 -7.64 11.84 2.84
N ARG A 105 -8.92 12.05 2.52
CA ARG A 105 -9.42 13.39 2.15
C ARG A 105 -9.17 14.44 3.23
N ARG A 106 -9.42 14.09 4.50
CA ARG A 106 -9.17 15.00 5.64
C ARG A 106 -7.70 15.33 5.82
N LEU A 107 -6.81 14.36 5.58
CA LEU A 107 -5.36 14.55 5.62
C LEU A 107 -4.93 15.46 4.46
N ASN A 108 -5.37 15.18 3.25
CA ASN A 108 -5.03 15.96 2.06
C ASN A 108 -5.44 17.43 2.18
N ASN A 109 -6.55 17.73 2.85
CA ASN A 109 -6.99 19.12 3.08
C ASN A 109 -6.06 19.93 3.99
N VAL A 110 -5.25 19.26 4.82
CA VAL A 110 -4.27 19.92 5.70
C VAL A 110 -2.83 19.74 5.22
N THR A 111 -2.60 18.96 4.17
CA THR A 111 -1.29 18.78 3.54
C THR A 111 -1.02 19.92 2.55
N THR A 112 0.17 20.52 2.60
CA THR A 112 0.55 21.53 1.61
C THR A 112 0.68 20.88 0.22
N PRO A 113 0.04 21.43 -0.83
CA PRO A 113 0.12 20.84 -2.16
C PRO A 113 1.53 20.96 -2.74
N ASP A 114 2.03 19.84 -3.28
CA ASP A 114 3.26 19.77 -4.06
C ASP A 114 2.91 19.78 -5.56
N TRP A 115 3.29 20.85 -6.26
CA TRP A 115 2.93 21.10 -7.66
C TRP A 115 3.91 20.43 -8.63
N TYR A 116 4.21 19.15 -8.38
CA TYR A 116 5.11 18.42 -9.27
C TYR A 116 4.45 18.22 -10.65
N PRO A 117 5.08 18.68 -11.74
CA PRO A 117 4.48 18.57 -13.05
C PRO A 117 4.47 17.12 -13.50
N VAL A 118 3.28 16.55 -13.67
CA VAL A 118 3.10 15.29 -14.39
C VAL A 118 2.99 15.65 -15.87
N LEU A 119 3.95 15.18 -16.66
CA LEU A 119 3.89 15.35 -18.11
C LEU A 119 2.68 14.56 -18.64
N HIS A 120 1.76 15.24 -19.33
CA HIS A 120 0.74 14.55 -20.11
C HIS A 120 1.45 13.81 -21.25
N MET A 121 1.46 12.48 -21.18
CA MET A 121 1.86 11.58 -22.27
C MET A 121 0.63 11.13 -23.04
#